data_AF-A0A3D3MC52-F1
#
_entry.id   AF-A0A3D3MC52-F1
#
_cell.length_a   1.000
_cell.length_b   1.000
_cell.length_c   1.000
_cell.angle_alpha   90.00
_cell.angle_beta   90.00
_cell.angle_gamma   90.00
#
_symmetry.space_group_name_H-M   'P 1'
#
loop_
_entity.id
_entity.type
_entity.pdbx_description
1 polymer ?
#
loop_
_entity_poly.entity_id
_entity_poly.type
_entity_poly.pdbx_seq_one_letter_code
_entity_poly.pdbx_strand_id
1 'polypeptide(L)'
;MPIAKVEGVKLSDIDQSAIDAIVYESDQDMLSGLWSDETSLLSVLESFRNNPLFQYAQITTFTYDPLVGVRSITQPSGVKEFYTYDAENRLEKVSQEIKDGFGNNTVKTVKEYNYHLKN
;
A
#
# COMPACT_ATOMS: atom_id res chain seq x y z
N MET A 1 -1.98 -6.36 11.50
CA MET A 1 -1.57 -5.01 11.06
C MET A 1 -2.76 -4.38 10.34
N PRO A 2 -2.98 -3.05 10.38
CA PRO A 2 -4.12 -2.44 9.73
C PRO A 2 -3.93 -2.37 8.20
N ILE A 3 -4.85 -2.91 7.40
CA ILE A 3 -4.76 -2.87 5.92
C ILE A 3 -5.36 -1.57 5.35
N ALA A 4 -6.31 -0.96 6.07
CA ALA A 4 -6.87 0.34 5.73
C ALA A 4 -7.20 1.16 6.99
N LYS A 5 -6.94 2.46 6.93
CA LYS A 5 -7.42 3.48 7.88
C LYS A 5 -8.42 4.35 7.13
N VAL A 6 -9.64 4.45 7.65
CA VAL A 6 -10.73 5.23 7.05
C VAL A 6 -11.20 6.27 8.05
N GLU A 7 -11.20 7.54 7.65
CA GLU A 7 -11.66 8.68 8.45
C GLU A 7 -12.74 9.43 7.69
N GLY A 8 -13.77 9.94 8.40
CA GLY A 8 -14.86 10.71 7.78
C GLY A 8 -16.05 9.88 7.26
N VAL A 9 -16.06 8.57 7.50
CA VAL A 9 -17.17 7.64 7.12
C VAL A 9 -17.52 6.78 8.33
N LYS A 10 -18.80 6.45 8.52
CA LYS A 10 -19.19 5.48 9.56
C LYS A 10 -18.94 4.08 9.06
N LEU A 11 -18.53 3.17 9.94
CA LEU A 11 -18.36 1.76 9.58
C LEU A 11 -19.65 1.14 9.00
N SER A 12 -20.82 1.59 9.46
CA SER A 12 -22.13 1.15 8.94
C SER A 12 -22.38 1.53 7.48
N ASP A 13 -21.66 2.53 6.96
CA ASP A 13 -21.81 3.04 5.59
C ASP A 13 -20.83 2.34 4.63
N ILE A 14 -19.98 1.45 5.15
CA ILE A 14 -19.05 0.65 4.36
C ILE A 14 -19.69 -0.71 4.11
N ASP A 15 -19.88 -1.05 2.83
CA ASP A 15 -20.41 -2.35 2.45
C ASP A 15 -19.49 -3.48 2.94
N GLN A 16 -20.07 -4.45 3.65
CA GLN A 16 -19.32 -5.60 4.17
C GLN A 16 -18.59 -6.38 3.05
N SER A 17 -19.18 -6.45 1.86
CA SER A 17 -18.56 -7.09 0.69
C SER A 17 -17.26 -6.42 0.25
N ALA A 18 -17.12 -5.10 0.45
CA ALA A 18 -15.88 -4.39 0.15
C ALA A 18 -14.78 -4.73 1.16
N ILE A 19 -15.16 -4.88 2.44
CA ILE A 19 -14.25 -5.36 3.50
C ILE A 19 -13.80 -6.79 3.19
N ASP A 20 -14.75 -7.68 2.89
CA ASP A 20 -14.48 -9.09 2.61
C ASP A 20 -13.55 -9.25 1.38
N ALA A 21 -13.75 -8.46 0.33
CA ALA A 21 -12.88 -8.48 -0.85
C ALA A 21 -11.45 -8.05 -0.53
N ILE A 22 -11.25 -7.00 0.29
CA ILE A 22 -9.92 -6.57 0.73
C ILE A 22 -9.25 -7.66 1.57
N VAL A 23 -9.99 -8.26 2.51
CA VAL A 23 -9.47 -9.32 3.38
C VAL A 23 -9.06 -10.54 2.54
N TYR A 24 -9.92 -10.96 1.61
CA TYR A 24 -9.64 -12.10 0.74
C TYR A 24 -8.34 -11.90 -0.07
N GLU A 25 -8.18 -10.77 -0.74
CA GLU A 25 -6.95 -10.50 -1.52
C GLU A 25 -5.72 -10.34 -0.62
N SER A 26 -5.88 -9.81 0.60
CA SER A 26 -4.79 -9.74 1.57
C SER A 26 -4.36 -11.13 2.04
N ASP A 27 -5.30 -12.06 2.20
CA ASP A 27 -4.99 -13.45 2.53
C ASP A 27 -4.32 -14.16 1.35
N GLN A 28 -4.75 -13.90 0.11
CA GLN A 28 -4.09 -14.46 -1.09
C GLN A 28 -2.65 -13.97 -1.26
N ASP A 29 -2.40 -12.68 -1.00
CA ASP A 29 -1.06 -12.11 -1.01
C ASP A 29 -0.17 -12.77 0.05
N MET A 30 -0.67 -12.90 1.28
CA MET A 30 0.05 -13.62 2.34
C MET A 30 0.40 -15.06 1.95
N LEU A 31 -0.52 -15.78 1.28
CA LEU A 31 -0.29 -17.15 0.82
C LEU A 31 0.71 -17.24 -0.35
N SER A 32 0.86 -16.16 -1.13
CA SER A 32 1.81 -16.08 -2.24
C SER A 32 3.26 -15.95 -1.75
N GLY A 33 3.44 -15.53 -0.49
CA GLY A 33 4.73 -15.49 0.19
C GLY A 33 5.43 -14.13 0.08
N LEU A 34 6.61 -14.03 0.69
CA LEU A 34 7.37 -12.77 0.71
C LEU A 34 7.70 -12.29 -0.70
N TRP A 35 7.60 -10.98 -0.93
CA TRP A 35 7.96 -10.34 -2.19
C TRP A 35 7.11 -10.77 -3.39
N SER A 36 5.91 -11.30 -3.15
CA SER A 36 4.95 -11.62 -4.21
C SER A 36 4.42 -10.38 -4.91
N ASP A 37 3.78 -10.61 -6.06
CA ASP A 37 3.07 -9.57 -6.78
C ASP A 37 1.78 -9.18 -6.03
N GLU A 38 1.71 -7.94 -5.57
CA GLU A 38 0.57 -7.40 -4.81
C GLU A 38 -0.52 -6.78 -5.72
N THR A 39 -0.47 -6.97 -7.05
CA THR A 39 -1.31 -6.21 -8.00
C THR A 39 -2.80 -6.36 -7.70
N SER A 40 -3.27 -7.58 -7.39
CA SER A 40 -4.68 -7.83 -7.08
C SER A 40 -5.12 -7.10 -5.80
N LEU A 41 -4.32 -7.20 -4.73
CA LEU A 41 -4.58 -6.50 -3.47
C LEU A 41 -4.56 -4.97 -3.65
N LEU A 42 -3.58 -4.45 -4.38
CA LEU A 42 -3.50 -3.02 -4.68
C LEU A 42 -4.70 -2.54 -5.50
N SER A 43 -5.21 -3.36 -6.43
CA SER A 43 -6.37 -3.03 -7.25
C SER A 43 -7.66 -2.96 -6.44
N VAL A 44 -7.90 -3.91 -5.53
CA VAL A 44 -9.10 -3.86 -4.66
C VAL A 44 -9.03 -2.69 -3.67
N LEU A 45 -7.85 -2.39 -3.12
CA LEU A 45 -7.64 -1.22 -2.27
C LEU A 45 -7.86 0.08 -3.04
N GLU A 46 -7.39 0.18 -4.28
CA GLU A 46 -7.63 1.33 -5.15
C GLU A 46 -9.12 1.54 -5.43
N SER A 47 -9.83 0.45 -5.74
CA SER A 47 -11.28 0.48 -5.99
C SER A 47 -12.06 0.93 -4.76
N PHE A 48 -11.65 0.45 -3.58
CA PHE A 48 -12.23 0.87 -2.32
C PHE A 48 -12.03 2.36 -2.05
N ARG A 49 -10.81 2.90 -2.24
CA ARG A 49 -10.54 4.33 -2.04
C ARG A 49 -11.32 5.22 -3.02
N ASN A 50 -11.49 4.76 -4.26
CA ASN A 50 -12.16 5.52 -5.31
C ASN A 50 -13.69 5.32 -5.32
N ASN A 51 -14.25 4.67 -4.31
CA ASN A 51 -15.70 4.52 -4.19
C ASN A 51 -16.35 5.91 -4.09
N PRO A 52 -17.31 6.26 -4.97
CA PRO A 52 -17.98 7.57 -4.96
C PRO A 52 -18.67 7.92 -3.64
N LEU A 53 -19.07 6.93 -2.84
CA LEU A 53 -19.67 7.15 -1.51
C LEU A 53 -18.67 7.72 -0.51
N PHE A 54 -17.38 7.59 -0.78
CA PHE A 54 -16.29 8.02 0.11
C PHE A 54 -15.61 9.31 -0.35
N GLN A 55 -16.30 10.16 -1.13
CA GLN A 55 -15.74 11.41 -1.67
C GLN A 55 -15.16 12.39 -0.61
N TYR A 56 -15.60 12.28 0.65
CA TYR A 56 -15.09 13.10 1.77
C TYR A 56 -14.28 12.28 2.78
N ALA A 57 -14.08 10.99 2.51
CA ALA A 57 -13.32 10.11 3.35
C ALA A 57 -11.82 10.36 3.16
N GLN A 58 -11.06 10.30 4.25
CA GLN A 58 -9.61 10.18 4.17
C GLN A 58 -9.25 8.72 4.36
N ILE A 59 -8.81 8.08 3.28
CA ILE A 59 -8.48 6.65 3.28
C ILE A 59 -6.99 6.49 3.04
N THR A 60 -6.31 5.88 4.02
CA THR A 60 -4.92 5.42 3.88
C THR A 60 -4.91 3.90 3.81
N THR A 61 -4.29 3.32 2.79
CA THR A 61 -4.17 1.87 2.63
C THR A 61 -2.74 1.41 2.78
N PHE A 62 -2.55 0.20 3.28
CA PHE A 62 -1.26 -0.39 3.59
C PHE A 62 -1.21 -1.83 3.10
N THR A 63 -0.09 -2.24 2.53
CA THR A 63 0.21 -3.65 2.25
C THR A 63 1.47 -4.08 3.00
N TYR A 64 1.63 -5.38 3.27
CA TYR A 64 2.67 -5.86 4.16
C TYR A 64 3.17 -7.24 3.77
N ASP A 65 4.47 -7.42 3.93
CA ASP A 65 5.10 -8.73 3.98
C ASP A 65 5.31 -9.13 5.45
N PRO A 66 4.74 -10.27 5.92
CA PRO A 66 4.94 -10.75 7.28
C PRO A 66 6.44 -10.90 7.62
N LEU A 67 6.85 -10.49 8.82
CA LEU A 67 8.25 -10.52 9.30
C LEU A 67 9.25 -9.61 8.54
N VAL A 68 8.81 -8.89 7.51
CA VAL A 68 9.64 -7.91 6.76
C VAL A 68 9.19 -6.50 7.09
N GLY A 69 7.95 -6.14 6.76
CA GLY A 69 7.45 -4.80 6.99
C GLY A 69 6.37 -4.37 5.99
N VAL A 70 6.15 -3.05 5.95
CA VAL A 70 5.22 -2.42 5.00
C VAL A 70 5.79 -2.52 3.60
N ARG A 71 4.97 -2.91 2.63
CA ARG A 71 5.33 -2.98 1.21
C ARG A 71 4.91 -1.73 0.45
N SER A 72 3.70 -1.25 0.73
CA SER A 72 3.19 -0.01 0.17
C SER A 72 2.30 0.75 1.15
N ILE A 73 2.27 2.07 0.99
CA ILE A 73 1.33 2.97 1.65
C ILE A 73 0.71 3.85 0.57
N THR A 74 -0.61 3.91 0.50
CA THR A 74 -1.28 4.94 -0.32
C THR A 74 -1.99 5.93 0.58
N GLN A 75 -1.60 7.20 0.48
CA GLN A 75 -2.14 8.30 1.28
C GLN A 75 -3.50 8.77 0.74
N PRO A 76 -4.29 9.54 1.53
CA PRO A 76 -5.57 10.08 1.07
C PRO A 76 -5.46 10.98 -0.17
N SER A 77 -4.28 11.55 -0.42
CA SER A 77 -3.97 12.33 -1.62
C SER A 77 -3.85 11.49 -2.90
N GLY A 78 -3.88 10.15 -2.79
CA GLY A 78 -3.59 9.22 -3.88
C GLY A 78 -2.10 8.96 -4.11
N VAL A 79 -1.23 9.62 -3.36
CA VAL A 79 0.22 9.41 -3.43
C VAL A 79 0.55 8.03 -2.85
N LYS A 80 1.23 7.20 -3.64
CA LYS A 80 1.62 5.84 -3.28
C LYS A 80 3.11 5.77 -3.02
N GLU A 81 3.49 5.28 -1.85
CA GLU A 81 4.86 5.01 -1.44
C GLU A 81 5.10 3.50 -1.46
N PHE A 82 6.27 3.08 -1.94
CA PHE A 82 6.74 1.70 -1.99
C PHE A 82 8.01 1.58 -1.17
N TYR A 83 8.09 0.51 -0.39
CA TYR A 83 9.18 0.24 0.52
C TYR A 83 9.86 -1.06 0.10
N THR A 84 11.15 -1.00 -0.20
CA THR A 84 11.96 -2.17 -0.53
C THR A 84 13.02 -2.37 0.55
N TYR A 85 13.31 -3.63 0.83
CA TYR A 85 14.22 -4.02 1.89
C TYR A 85 15.36 -4.85 1.31
N ASP A 86 16.49 -4.80 2.01
CA ASP A 86 17.65 -5.62 1.69
C ASP A 86 17.45 -7.08 2.15
N ALA A 87 18.43 -7.93 1.87
CA ALA A 87 18.39 -9.34 2.24
C ALA A 87 18.39 -9.59 3.77
N GLU A 88 18.64 -8.57 4.59
CA GLU A 88 18.57 -8.62 6.06
C GLU A 88 17.23 -8.06 6.58
N ASN A 89 16.24 -7.86 5.70
CA ASN A 89 14.93 -7.26 5.99
C ASN A 89 15.04 -5.83 6.59
N ARG A 90 16.07 -5.07 6.23
CA ARG A 90 16.20 -3.64 6.60
C ARG A 90 15.73 -2.77 5.46
N LEU A 91 15.07 -1.67 5.77
CA LEU A 91 14.58 -0.72 4.76
C LEU A 91 15.76 -0.19 3.93
N GLU A 92 15.80 -0.55 2.66
CA GLU A 92 16.84 -0.17 1.70
C GLU A 92 16.43 1.08 0.94
N LYS A 93 15.17 1.15 0.50
CA LYS A 93 14.72 2.22 -0.38
C LYS A 93 13.23 2.51 -0.23
N VAL A 94 12.90 3.80 -0.31
CA VAL A 94 11.54 4.30 -0.40
C VAL A 94 11.37 4.97 -1.75
N SER A 95 10.38 4.53 -2.50
CA SER A 95 10.01 5.10 -3.79
C SER A 95 8.59 5.61 -3.74
N GLN A 96 8.25 6.57 -4.60
CA GLN A 96 6.93 7.17 -4.65
C GLN A 96 6.42 7.19 -6.09
N GLU A 97 5.15 6.82 -6.28
CA GLU A 97 4.43 7.06 -7.54
C GLU A 97 4.08 8.54 -7.64
N ILE A 98 4.61 9.19 -8.68
CA ILE A 98 4.38 10.60 -9.00
C ILE A 98 3.92 10.71 -10.45
N LYS A 99 3.13 11.75 -10.74
CA LYS A 99 2.82 12.09 -12.12
C LYS A 99 3.97 12.88 -12.73
N ASP A 100 4.39 12.49 -13.93
CA ASP A 100 5.33 13.28 -14.73
C ASP A 100 4.66 14.58 -15.25
N GLY A 101 5.44 15.41 -15.95
CA GLY A 101 4.92 16.65 -16.55
C GLY A 101 3.85 16.44 -17.62
N PHE A 102 3.62 15.20 -18.05
CA PHE A 102 2.60 14.80 -19.03
C PHE A 102 1.41 14.09 -18.37
N GLY A 103 1.42 13.90 -17.05
CA GLY A 103 0.35 13.26 -16.29
C GLY A 103 0.43 11.74 -16.20
N ASN A 104 1.49 11.10 -16.70
CA ASN A 104 1.71 9.66 -16.59
C ASN A 104 2.26 9.29 -15.21
N ASN A 105 1.87 8.13 -14.70
CA ASN A 105 2.42 7.63 -13.44
C ASN A 105 3.87 7.15 -13.66
N THR A 106 4.78 7.63 -12.82
CA THR A 106 6.19 7.25 -12.78
C THR A 106 6.62 6.98 -11.35
N VAL A 107 7.58 6.09 -11.13
CA VAL A 107 8.09 5.78 -9.79
C VAL A 107 9.44 6.48 -9.60
N LYS A 108 9.54 7.28 -8.54
CA LYS A 108 10.76 8.00 -8.18
C LYS A 108 11.27 7.56 -6.82
N THR A 109 12.55 7.26 -6.72
CA THR A 109 13.22 7.08 -5.43
C THR A 109 13.20 8.39 -4.65
N VAL A 110 12.65 8.37 -3.44
CA VAL A 110 12.64 9.52 -2.53
C VAL A 110 13.64 9.36 -1.40
N LYS A 111 13.99 8.13 -1.04
CA LYS A 111 14.98 7.84 -0.01
C LYS A 111 15.69 6.52 -0.29
N GLU A 112 16.98 6.46 0.01
CA GLU A 112 17.81 5.26 -0.11
C GLU A 112 18.76 5.19 1.11
N TYR A 113 18.98 3.98 1.62
CA TYR A 113 19.78 3.70 2.79
C TYR A 113 20.90 2.74 2.42
N ASN A 114 22.15 3.16 2.69
CA ASN A 114 23.34 2.35 2.44
C ASN A 114 23.94 1.92 3.78
N TYR A 115 23.67 0.68 4.17
CA TYR A 115 24.21 0.09 5.40
C TYR A 115 25.62 -0.46 5.14
N HIS A 116 26.62 0.10 5.81
CA HIS A 116 27.98 -0.40 5.77
C HIS A 116 28.27 -1.19 7.04
N LEU A 117 28.60 -2.47 6.89
CA LEU A 117 29.13 -3.27 8.00
C LEU A 117 30.55 -2.80 8.30
N LYS A 118 30.78 -2.31 9.52
CA LYS A 118 32.14 -2.16 10.04
C LYS A 118 32.61 -3.55 10.44
N ASN A 119 33.45 -4.16 9.60
CA ASN A 119 34.24 -5.32 9.97
C ASN A 119 35.41 -4.91 10.88
#